data_AF-A0A6V7QBH2-F1
#
_entry.id   AF-A0A6V7QBH2-F1
#
_cell.length_a   1.000
_cell.length_b   1.000
_cell.length_c   1.000
_cell.angle_alpha   90.00
_cell.angle_beta   90.00
_cell.angle_gamma   90.00
#
_symmetry.space_group_name_H-M   'P 1'
#
loop_
_entity.id
_entity.type
_entity.pdbx_description
1 polymer ?
#
loop_
_entity_poly.entity_id
_entity_poly.type
_entity_poly.pdbx_seq_one_letter_code
_entity_poly.pdbx_strand_id
1 'polypeptide(L)'
;MDKHIEMSYCRFEAFKVLAKNYLRVDNRHHFDEVRQLLEEVRMTPADVAENLMPKSAGEDADTCLERLVEELKKAKEEAMTAAAAAAAAEAVSKDGAVGSG
;
A
#
# COMPACT_ATOMS: atom_id res chain seq x y z
N MET A 1 -11.04 -21.63 -13.69
CA MET A 1 -11.82 -20.40 -13.44
C MET A 1 -10.92 -19.46 -12.65
N ASP A 2 -10.08 -18.69 -13.33
CA ASP A 2 -9.31 -17.63 -12.68
C ASP A 2 -10.23 -16.42 -12.54
N LYS A 3 -10.95 -16.38 -11.42
CA LYS A 3 -11.66 -15.18 -11.00
C LYS A 3 -10.60 -14.17 -10.62
N HIS A 4 -10.14 -13.39 -11.60
CA HIS A 4 -9.37 -12.18 -11.38
C HIS A 4 -10.31 -11.18 -10.69
N ILE A 5 -10.49 -11.38 -9.38
CA ILE A 5 -11.10 -10.37 -8.53
C ILE A 5 -10.02 -9.30 -8.44
N GLU A 6 -10.19 -8.21 -9.18
CA GLU A 6 -9.50 -6.96 -8.86
C GLU A 6 -9.90 -6.60 -7.43
N MET A 7 -9.10 -7.04 -6.46
CA MET A 7 -9.31 -6.67 -5.08
C MET A 7 -9.06 -5.18 -5.01
N SER A 8 -10.15 -4.42 -4.81
CA SER A 8 -10.08 -2.98 -4.61
C SER A 8 -9.06 -2.68 -3.52
N TYR A 9 -8.21 -1.68 -3.74
CA TYR A 9 -7.20 -1.27 -2.76
C TYR A 9 -7.83 -0.89 -1.42
N CYS A 10 -7.11 -1.16 -0.34
CA CYS A 10 -7.54 -0.79 0.99
C CYS A 10 -7.59 0.73 1.09
N ARG A 11 -8.78 1.25 1.39
CA ARG A 11 -9.00 2.67 1.69
C ARG A 11 -9.24 2.84 3.18
N PHE A 12 -9.18 4.08 3.64
CA PHE A 12 -9.25 4.40 5.07
C PHE A 12 -10.48 3.79 5.80
N GLU A 13 -11.65 3.79 5.16
CA GLU A 13 -12.84 3.18 5.76
C GLU A 13 -12.73 1.65 5.90
N ALA A 14 -12.09 0.97 4.94
CA ALA A 14 -11.80 -0.46 5.07
C ALA A 14 -10.79 -0.72 6.19
N PHE A 15 -9.72 0.08 6.26
CA PHE A 15 -8.75 0.03 7.35
C PHE A 15 -9.41 0.18 8.73
N LYS A 16 -10.33 1.15 8.92
CA LYS A 16 -11.04 1.32 10.20
C LYS A 16 -11.81 0.08 10.62
N VAL A 17 -12.46 -0.59 9.68
CA VAL A 17 -13.15 -1.87 9.94
C VAL A 17 -12.16 -2.95 10.37
N LEU A 18 -11.01 -3.06 9.69
CA LEU A 18 -9.97 -4.02 10.04
C LEU A 18 -9.37 -3.72 11.42
N ALA A 19 -9.02 -2.46 11.71
CA ALA A 19 -8.47 -2.06 13.01
C ALA A 19 -9.44 -2.36 14.17
N LYS A 20 -10.74 -2.10 13.98
CA LYS A 20 -11.77 -2.47 14.96
C LYS A 20 -11.89 -3.99 15.13
N ASN A 21 -11.75 -4.76 14.05
CA ASN A 21 -11.90 -6.21 14.08
C ASN A 21 -10.72 -6.93 14.74
N TYR A 22 -9.50 -6.57 14.36
CA TYR A 22 -8.28 -7.25 14.83
C TYR A 22 -7.76 -6.68 16.15
N LEU A 23 -7.78 -5.36 16.30
CA LEU A 23 -7.13 -4.67 17.40
C LEU A 23 -8.12 -4.08 18.42
N ARG A 24 -9.43 -4.12 18.13
CA ARG A 24 -10.49 -3.55 18.99
C ARG A 24 -10.29 -2.05 19.29
N VAL A 25 -9.71 -1.31 18.35
CA VAL A 25 -9.50 0.14 18.45
C VAL A 25 -10.31 0.89 17.40
N ASP A 26 -10.85 2.04 17.79
CA ASP A 26 -11.65 2.92 16.91
C ASP A 26 -10.91 4.22 16.53
N ASN A 27 -9.88 4.61 17.29
CA ASN A 27 -9.01 5.75 17.00
C ASN A 27 -7.67 5.62 17.75
N ARG A 28 -6.55 5.93 17.08
CA ARG A 28 -5.18 6.02 17.63
C ARG A 28 -4.40 7.07 16.85
N HIS A 29 -3.29 7.55 17.43
CA HIS A 29 -2.43 8.57 16.80
C HIS A 29 -1.89 8.17 15.41
N HIS A 30 -1.73 6.87 15.15
CA HIS A 30 -1.31 6.34 13.85
C HIS A 30 -2.38 6.42 12.74
N PHE A 31 -3.66 6.65 13.06
CA PHE A 31 -4.74 6.58 12.06
C PHE A 31 -4.63 7.65 10.97
N ASP A 32 -4.22 8.86 11.35
CA ASP A 32 -4.05 9.97 10.41
C ASP A 32 -2.90 9.71 9.44
N GLU A 33 -1.80 9.13 9.94
CA GLU A 33 -0.65 8.75 9.11
C GLU A 33 -1.01 7.59 8.16
N VAL A 34 -1.68 6.56 8.67
CA VAL A 34 -2.17 5.43 7.84
C VAL A 34 -3.14 5.92 6.76
N ARG A 35 -4.02 6.89 7.07
CA ARG A 35 -4.93 7.49 6.09
C ARG A 35 -4.15 8.11 4.94
N GLN A 36 -3.20 8.99 5.24
CA GLN A 36 -2.40 9.68 4.22
C GLN A 36 -1.63 8.69 3.36
N LEU A 37 -1.00 7.68 3.98
CA LEU A 37 -0.23 6.68 3.23
C LEU A 37 -1.12 5.81 2.32
N LEU A 38 -2.29 5.37 2.77
CA LEU A 38 -3.25 4.58 1.95
C LEU A 38 -3.85 5.36 0.78
N GLU A 39 -3.74 6.68 0.76
CA GLU A 39 -4.10 7.50 -0.42
C GLU A 39 -3.01 7.41 -1.50
N GLU A 40 -1.76 7.29 -1.09
CA GLU A 40 -0.58 7.27 -1.98
C GLU A 40 -0.19 5.86 -2.45
N VAL A 41 -0.47 4.83 -1.64
CA VAL A 41 -0.07 3.45 -1.96
C VAL A 41 -1.24 2.55 -2.33
N ARG A 42 -0.92 1.52 -3.10
CA ARG A 42 -1.86 0.53 -3.64
C ARG A 42 -1.72 -0.80 -2.89
N MET A 43 -2.12 -0.83 -1.63
CA MET A 43 -2.08 -2.03 -0.78
C MET A 43 -3.46 -2.69 -0.70
N THR A 44 -3.55 -4.03 -0.68
CA THR A 44 -4.85 -4.72 -0.62
C THR A 44 -5.37 -4.82 0.82
N PRO A 45 -6.69 -4.99 1.04
CA PRO A 45 -7.23 -5.22 2.37
C PRO A 45 -6.63 -6.44 3.07
N ALA A 46 -6.20 -7.47 2.32
CA ALA A 46 -5.54 -8.64 2.86
C ALA A 46 -4.15 -8.31 3.42
N ASP A 47 -3.34 -7.57 2.67
CA ASP A 47 -2.00 -7.14 3.12
C ASP A 47 -2.10 -6.21 4.35
N VAL A 48 -3.09 -5.30 4.36
CA VAL A 48 -3.35 -4.45 5.54
C VAL A 48 -3.77 -5.31 6.73
N ALA A 49 -4.65 -6.29 6.53
CA ALA A 49 -5.09 -7.18 7.60
C ALA A 49 -3.94 -8.01 8.18
N GLU A 50 -3.05 -8.54 7.35
CA GLU A 50 -1.85 -9.28 7.78
C GLU A 50 -1.00 -8.43 8.72
N ASN A 51 -0.78 -7.16 8.38
CA ASN A 51 -0.01 -6.23 9.21
C ASN A 51 -0.74 -5.87 10.51
N LEU A 52 -2.07 -5.95 10.57
CA LEU A 52 -2.85 -5.70 11.78
C LEU A 52 -3.03 -6.94 12.69
N MET A 53 -2.72 -8.15 12.21
CA MET A 53 -2.84 -9.34 13.06
C MET A 53 -1.69 -9.42 14.07
N PRO A 54 -1.98 -9.54 15.39
CA PRO A 54 -0.94 -9.76 16.39
C PRO A 54 -0.14 -11.04 16.08
N LYS A 55 1.19 -10.94 16.04
CA LYS A 55 2.11 -12.05 15.77
C LYS A 55 2.49 -12.83 17.03
N SER A 56 2.22 -12.29 18.20
CA SER A 56 2.46 -12.96 19.48
C SER A 56 1.38 -12.63 20.51
N ALA A 57 1.21 -13.52 21.50
CA ALA A 57 0.30 -13.30 22.61
C ALA A 57 0.86 -12.21 23.52
N GLY A 58 0.41 -10.97 23.32
CA GLY A 58 0.86 -9.80 24.08
C GLY A 58 1.27 -8.60 23.23
N GLU A 59 1.35 -8.74 21.90
CA GLU A 59 1.54 -7.60 21.01
C GLU A 59 0.33 -6.67 21.11
N ASP A 60 0.59 -5.38 21.35
CA ASP A 60 -0.46 -4.38 21.50
C ASP A 60 -0.89 -3.80 20.15
N ALA A 61 -1.98 -3.03 20.18
CA ALA A 61 -2.52 -2.40 18.98
C ALA A 61 -1.55 -1.38 18.37
N ASP A 62 -0.77 -0.69 19.20
CA ASP A 62 0.14 0.36 18.73
C ASP A 62 1.31 -0.27 17.95
N THR A 63 1.88 -1.38 18.43
CA THR A 63 2.92 -2.17 17.74
C THR A 63 2.43 -2.68 16.38
N CYS A 64 1.18 -3.18 16.32
CA CYS A 64 0.59 -3.63 15.05
C CYS A 64 0.39 -2.47 14.06
N LEU A 65 0.01 -1.29 14.55
CA LEU A 65 -0.18 -0.09 13.73
C LEU A 65 1.16 0.48 13.25
N GLU A 66 2.18 0.52 14.10
CA GLU A 66 3.54 0.92 13.74
C GLU A 66 4.07 0.07 12.60
N ARG A 67 3.93 -1.25 12.69
CA ARG A 67 4.31 -2.18 11.63
C ARG A 67 3.60 -1.90 10.31
N LEU A 68 2.29 -1.62 10.36
CA LEU A 68 1.54 -1.23 9.16
C LEU A 68 2.07 0.07 8.56
N VAL A 69 2.39 1.07 9.39
CA VAL A 69 2.96 2.35 8.92
C VAL A 69 4.30 2.14 8.23
N GLU A 70 5.17 1.30 8.79
CA GLU A 70 6.46 0.95 8.17
C GLU A 70 6.28 0.30 6.80
N GLU A 71 5.39 -0.68 6.68
CA GLU A 71 5.16 -1.36 5.39
C GLU A 71 4.52 -0.42 4.36
N LEU A 72 3.62 0.47 4.77
CA LEU A 72 3.04 1.49 3.90
C LEU A 72 4.10 2.51 3.41
N LYS A 73 5.03 2.93 4.28
CA LYS A 73 6.15 3.81 3.89
C LYS A 73 7.06 3.13 2.87
N LYS A 74 7.41 1.87 3.11
CA LYS A 74 8.20 1.07 2.18
C LYS A 74 7.49 0.91 0.83
N ALA A 75 6.21 0.57 0.82
CA ALA A 75 5.42 0.46 -0.41
C ALA A 75 5.36 1.80 -1.18
N LYS A 76 5.33 2.94 -0.47
CA LYS A 76 5.40 4.27 -1.08
C LYS A 76 6.74 4.53 -1.75
N GLU A 77 7.84 4.21 -1.07
CA GLU A 77 9.20 4.36 -1.63
C GLU A 77 9.40 3.46 -2.86
N GLU A 78 8.94 2.21 -2.79
CA GLU A 78 8.97 1.26 -3.93
C GLU A 78 8.13 1.77 -5.11
N ALA A 79 6.95 2.34 -4.86
CA ALA A 79 6.13 2.93 -5.92
C ALA A 79 6.79 4.16 -6.57
N MET A 80 7.44 5.02 -5.77
CA MET A 80 8.17 6.19 -6.28
C MET A 80 9.39 5.79 -7.11
N THR A 81 10.15 4.79 -6.67
CA THR A 81 11.33 4.30 -7.40
C THR A 81 10.96 3.57 -8.69
N ALA A 82 9.88 2.77 -8.67
CA ALA A 82 9.35 2.12 -9.87
C ALA A 82 8.82 3.15 -10.90
N ALA A 83 8.16 4.21 -10.45
CA ALA A 83 7.68 5.28 -11.34
C ALA A 83 8.83 6.04 -12.01
N ALA A 84 9.93 6.29 -11.29
CA ALA A 84 11.12 6.93 -11.85
C ALA A 84 11.83 6.05 -12.90
N ALA A 85 11.89 4.74 -12.68
CA ALA A 85 12.46 3.79 -13.64
C ALA A 85 11.59 3.63 -14.90
N ALA A 86 10.26 3.61 -14.75
CA ALA A 86 9.33 3.52 -15.87
C ALA A 86 9.39 4.76 -16.78
N ALA A 87 9.53 5.96 -16.21
CA ALA A 87 9.64 7.20 -16.98
C ALA A 87 10.93 7.29 -17.81
N ALA A 88 12.03 6.67 -17.37
CA ALA A 88 13.29 6.66 -18.12
C ALA A 88 13.26 5.71 -19.34
N ALA A 89 12.43 4.66 -19.32
CA ALA A 89 12.31 3.69 -20.41
C ALA A 89 11.48 4.22 -21.59
N GLU A 90 10.56 5.16 -21.38
CA GLU A 90 9.67 5.69 -22.43
C GLU A 90 10.36 6.71 -23.36
N ALA A 91 11.52 7.26 -22.97
CA ALA A 91 12.24 8.28 -23.74
C ALA A 91 13.11 7.73 -24.89
N VAL A 92 13.26 6.40 -25.04
CA VAL A 92 14.20 5.79 -26.00
C VAL A 92 13.60 5.55 -27.40
N SER A 93 12.28 5.63 -27.59
CA SER A 93 11.62 5.26 -28.86
C SER A 93 11.13 6.45 -29.70
N LYS A 94 11.98 7.42 -30.04
CA LYS A 94 11.72 8.39 -31.13
C LYS A 94 12.99 8.86 -31.85
N ASP A 95 13.84 7.95 -32.31
CA ASP A 95 14.83 8.29 -33.35
C ASP A 95 15.07 7.09 -34.25
N GLY A 96 14.77 7.23 -35.55
CA GLY A 96 15.02 6.17 -36.53
C GLY A 96 13.92 5.90 -37.54
N ALA A 97 13.26 6.92 -38.08
CA ALA A 97 12.53 6.79 -39.34
C ALA A 97 12.76 8.03 -40.22
N VAL A 98 13.98 8.16 -40.75
CA VAL A 98 14.22 8.84 -42.03
C VAL A 98 14.70 7.71 -42.96
N GLY A 99 13.94 7.23 -43.94
CA GLY A 99 13.23 7.99 -44.96
C GLY A 99 14.05 7.86 -46.24
N SER A 100 13.95 6.72 -46.91
CA SER A 100 14.58 6.44 -48.19
C SER A 100 14.09 7.42 -49.26
N GLY A 101 15.01 7.96 -50.05
CA GLY A 101 14.73 8.75 -51.26
C GLY A 101 16.02 8.97 -52.03
#